data_AF-A0A162P5H0-F1
#
_entry.id   AF-A0A162P5H0-F1
#
_cell.length_a   1.000
_cell.length_b   1.000
_cell.length_c   1.000
_cell.angle_alpha   90.00
_cell.angle_beta   90.00
_cell.angle_gamma   90.00
#
_symmetry.space_group_name_H-M   'P 1'
#
loop_
_entity.id
_entity.type
_entity.pdbx_description
1 polymer ?
#
loop_
_entity_poly.entity_id
_entity_poly.type
_entity_poly.pdbx_seq_one_letter_code
_entity_poly.pdbx_strand_id
1 'polypeptide(L)'
;MAPNTYTLYVRNASDNTCVTPSLSVITVNAIQVIQVPTTSSVVQPTCGAPSGSIAITAQVGVEYSLNGATYQSSNSFSGLLPNTYTLYVRSATDNTCSQSSLSAITINAIPIAPAVPVVSAVVQPTCSTPSGTITVAPQAGVSYSLNGTSYQTSNIFTGLAPNNYIVYVRNNADTTCSNQSLTSITISPLPLLPAIPTLMQVVQPTCLMPAGSIAINTQVDVQYSVGNGYQNSPIFNNLTPGKYIISVRFANSIACVTLGSEITINGIPSQIQFETIGDCENREYTLTANPLAGSYNPNEVSYQWKDKEGNLVGTNSNVLNLTDVISSTPGVPIVFPTVYSLTVTSMSTGCETTSNVTVKSIYCNIQKGISPDGNGSNDFFDLSLMDVKKLEIFNRYGIKVYSQMNYTDQWNGQSNKGEDLPSATYYYVIEFNTGQPKTGWIYLIREKQ
;
A
#
# COMPACT_ATOMS: atom_id res chain seq x y z
N MET A 1 -24.22 -74.70 70.26
CA MET A 1 -23.09 -75.65 70.18
C MET A 1 -22.13 -75.14 69.11
N ALA A 2 -20.82 -75.19 69.35
CA ALA A 2 -19.84 -74.77 68.34
C ALA A 2 -19.96 -75.67 67.08
N PRO A 3 -19.56 -75.21 65.90
CA PRO A 3 -19.55 -76.05 64.72
C PRO A 3 -18.66 -77.28 64.92
N ASN A 4 -19.26 -78.46 65.00
CA ASN A 4 -18.56 -79.72 65.18
C ASN A 4 -19.52 -80.89 64.96
N THR A 5 -18.98 -82.10 64.91
CA THR A 5 -19.74 -83.34 64.90
C THR A 5 -19.91 -83.83 66.34
N TYR A 6 -21.16 -84.00 66.76
CA TYR A 6 -21.54 -84.39 68.12
C TYR A 6 -22.18 -85.77 68.13
N THR A 7 -21.82 -86.57 69.11
CA THR A 7 -22.51 -87.84 69.40
C THR A 7 -23.40 -87.61 70.62
N LEU A 8 -24.69 -87.92 70.50
CA LEU A 8 -25.60 -87.84 71.65
C LEU A 8 -25.41 -89.07 72.52
N TYR A 9 -25.46 -88.89 73.83
CA TYR A 9 -25.38 -89.97 74.79
C TYR A 9 -26.62 -89.94 75.67
N VAL A 10 -27.35 -91.06 75.75
CA VAL A 10 -28.44 -91.23 76.71
C VAL A 10 -27.91 -92.07 77.86
N ARG A 11 -28.10 -91.59 79.09
CA ARG A 11 -27.73 -92.33 80.30
C ARG A 11 -28.97 -92.72 81.09
N ASN A 12 -28.91 -93.85 81.78
CA ASN A 12 -29.94 -94.23 82.73
C ASN A 12 -29.98 -93.24 83.91
N ALA A 13 -31.16 -92.75 84.30
CA ALA A 13 -31.29 -91.75 85.37
C ALA A 13 -30.91 -92.29 86.76
N SER A 14 -30.99 -93.61 86.96
CA SER A 14 -30.69 -94.28 88.22
C SER A 14 -29.29 -94.90 88.28
N ASP A 15 -28.59 -94.97 87.15
CA ASP A 15 -27.24 -95.51 87.04
C ASP A 15 -26.39 -94.68 86.07
N ASN A 16 -25.50 -93.87 86.65
CA ASN A 16 -24.63 -92.96 85.90
C ASN A 16 -23.55 -93.67 85.08
N THR A 17 -23.37 -94.99 85.21
CA THR A 17 -22.38 -95.78 84.45
C THR A 17 -22.95 -96.36 83.17
N CYS A 18 -24.28 -96.43 83.03
CA CYS A 18 -24.95 -96.99 81.85
C CYS A 18 -25.27 -95.88 80.86
N VAL A 19 -24.45 -95.76 79.81
CA VAL A 19 -24.55 -94.71 78.78
C VAL A 19 -24.51 -95.35 77.39
N THR A 20 -25.47 -95.01 76.53
CA THR A 20 -25.54 -95.51 75.14
C THR A 20 -25.36 -94.33 74.17
N PRO A 21 -24.41 -94.39 73.22
CA PRO A 21 -24.28 -93.38 72.17
C PRO A 21 -25.39 -93.52 71.12
N SER A 22 -25.73 -92.40 70.46
CA SER A 22 -26.57 -92.42 69.27
C SER A 22 -25.86 -93.13 68.11
N LEU A 23 -26.63 -93.87 67.29
CA LEU A 23 -26.11 -94.58 66.12
C LEU A 23 -25.62 -93.64 65.01
N SER A 24 -26.16 -92.43 64.96
CA SER A 24 -25.73 -91.37 64.05
C SER A 24 -25.12 -90.21 64.84
N VAL A 25 -24.09 -89.60 64.26
CA VAL A 25 -23.55 -88.33 64.73
C VAL A 25 -24.37 -87.18 64.16
N ILE A 26 -24.54 -86.12 64.94
CA ILE A 26 -25.18 -84.88 64.52
C ILE A 26 -24.08 -83.88 64.21
N THR A 27 -23.95 -83.49 62.95
CA THR A 27 -23.05 -82.41 62.55
C THR A 27 -23.76 -81.06 62.70
N VAL A 28 -23.22 -80.21 63.55
CA VAL A 28 -23.57 -78.79 63.60
C VAL A 28 -22.60 -78.06 62.67
N ASN A 29 -23.09 -77.60 61.53
CA ASN A 29 -22.26 -76.89 60.56
C ASN A 29 -21.86 -75.50 61.06
N ALA A 30 -20.74 -74.99 60.53
CA ALA A 30 -20.36 -73.61 60.77
C ALA A 30 -21.35 -72.67 60.09
N ILE A 31 -21.82 -71.67 60.83
CA ILE A 31 -22.69 -70.64 60.26
C ILE A 31 -21.84 -69.81 59.29
N GLN A 32 -22.29 -69.69 58.05
CA GLN A 32 -21.68 -68.78 57.08
C GLN A 32 -21.89 -67.34 57.56
N VAL A 33 -20.80 -66.63 57.85
CA VAL A 33 -20.87 -65.21 58.23
C VAL A 33 -20.99 -64.37 56.96
N ILE A 34 -22.20 -63.92 56.66
CA ILE A 34 -22.45 -62.96 55.58
C ILE A 34 -22.07 -61.57 56.06
N GLN A 35 -21.34 -60.82 55.24
CA GLN A 35 -20.95 -59.45 55.56
C GLN A 35 -22.04 -58.47 55.12
N VAL A 36 -22.15 -57.34 55.82
CA VAL A 36 -23.00 -56.23 55.39
C VAL A 36 -22.63 -55.83 53.95
N PRO A 37 -23.58 -55.82 53.01
CA PRO A 37 -23.26 -55.52 51.61
C PRO A 37 -22.87 -54.06 51.45
N THR A 38 -21.75 -53.82 50.76
CA THR A 38 -21.27 -52.50 50.33
C THR A 38 -21.16 -52.46 48.81
N THR A 39 -21.18 -51.27 48.21
CA THR A 39 -20.96 -51.11 46.78
C THR A 39 -19.48 -51.18 46.42
N SER A 40 -19.16 -51.81 45.29
CA SER A 40 -17.85 -51.68 44.65
C SER A 40 -17.85 -50.58 43.59
N SER A 41 -18.99 -50.35 42.92
CA SER A 41 -19.16 -49.25 41.98
C SER A 41 -20.63 -48.83 41.86
N VAL A 42 -20.84 -47.54 41.64
CA VAL A 42 -22.14 -46.96 41.29
C VAL A 42 -21.94 -46.12 40.04
N VAL A 43 -22.65 -46.44 38.96
CA VAL A 43 -22.66 -45.65 37.72
C VAL A 43 -24.01 -44.97 37.62
N GLN A 44 -23.99 -43.63 37.61
CA GLN A 44 -25.18 -42.81 37.45
C GLN A 44 -25.64 -42.80 35.98
N PRO A 45 -26.94 -42.64 35.71
CA PRO A 45 -27.41 -42.44 34.35
C PRO A 45 -26.84 -41.15 33.77
N THR A 46 -26.68 -41.16 32.45
CA THR A 46 -26.23 -40.02 31.65
C THR A 46 -27.22 -39.80 30.50
N CYS A 47 -27.15 -38.68 29.78
CA CYS A 47 -27.97 -38.52 28.56
C CYS A 47 -27.67 -39.60 27.51
N GLY A 48 -26.41 -40.07 27.42
CA GLY A 48 -26.00 -41.12 26.49
C GLY A 48 -26.33 -42.54 26.95
N ALA A 49 -26.50 -42.75 28.25
CA ALA A 49 -26.88 -44.03 28.86
C ALA A 49 -27.97 -43.78 29.93
N PRO A 50 -29.26 -43.88 29.57
CA PRO A 50 -30.38 -43.40 30.39
C PRO A 50 -30.73 -44.30 31.59
N SER A 51 -29.79 -45.11 32.06
CA SER A 51 -29.98 -46.02 33.19
C SER A 51 -28.70 -46.13 34.02
N GLY A 52 -28.86 -46.29 35.33
CA GLY A 52 -27.76 -46.51 36.25
C GLY A 52 -27.37 -47.98 36.39
N SER A 53 -26.25 -48.22 37.07
CA SER A 53 -25.87 -49.56 37.52
C SER A 53 -25.26 -49.53 38.92
N ILE A 54 -25.48 -50.62 39.65
CA ILE A 54 -24.90 -50.86 40.97
C ILE A 54 -24.19 -52.21 40.91
N ALA A 55 -22.92 -52.21 41.32
CA ALA A 55 -22.20 -53.44 41.62
C ALA A 55 -21.97 -53.53 43.13
N ILE A 56 -22.41 -54.65 43.72
CA ILE A 56 -22.17 -54.98 45.13
C ILE A 56 -20.80 -55.64 45.23
N THR A 57 -20.02 -55.31 46.26
CA THR A 57 -18.75 -55.98 46.54
C THR A 57 -18.98 -57.48 46.68
N ALA A 58 -18.29 -58.28 45.87
CA ALA A 58 -18.51 -59.72 45.79
C ALA A 58 -18.17 -60.42 47.12
N GLN A 59 -19.05 -61.31 47.56
CA GLN A 59 -18.88 -62.21 48.69
C GLN A 59 -19.05 -63.67 48.23
N VAL A 60 -18.35 -64.59 48.88
CA VAL A 60 -18.40 -66.02 48.53
C VAL A 60 -19.64 -66.66 49.14
N GLY A 61 -20.33 -67.50 48.35
CA GLY A 61 -21.47 -68.31 48.81
C GLY A 61 -22.75 -67.52 49.08
N VAL A 62 -22.92 -66.35 48.48
CA VAL A 62 -24.12 -65.51 48.65
C VAL A 62 -24.82 -65.26 47.32
N GLU A 63 -26.09 -64.90 47.40
CA GLU A 63 -26.87 -64.31 46.31
C GLU A 63 -27.19 -62.85 46.63
N TYR A 64 -27.38 -62.03 45.61
CA TYR A 64 -27.51 -60.57 45.70
C TYR A 64 -28.92 -60.12 45.31
N SER A 65 -29.40 -59.05 45.93
CA SER A 65 -30.69 -58.42 45.60
C SER A 65 -30.67 -56.90 45.86
N LEU A 66 -31.54 -56.18 45.16
CA LEU A 66 -31.82 -54.75 45.38
C LEU A 66 -33.21 -54.47 45.97
N ASN A 67 -34.05 -55.51 46.12
CA ASN A 67 -35.42 -55.39 46.63
C ASN A 67 -35.73 -56.34 47.80
N GLY A 68 -34.79 -57.19 48.19
CA GLY A 68 -34.93 -58.15 49.28
C GLY A 68 -35.83 -59.35 48.98
N ALA A 69 -36.40 -59.45 47.77
CA ALA A 69 -37.34 -60.50 47.37
C ALA A 69 -36.77 -61.40 46.26
N THR A 70 -36.26 -60.79 45.18
CA THR A 70 -35.67 -61.51 44.04
C THR A 70 -34.15 -61.45 44.13
N TYR A 71 -33.49 -62.60 44.16
CA TYR A 71 -32.04 -62.73 44.29
C TYR A 71 -31.43 -63.34 43.04
N GLN A 72 -30.19 -62.98 42.75
CA GLN A 72 -29.40 -63.48 41.63
C GLN A 72 -27.96 -63.80 42.07
N SER A 73 -27.28 -64.69 41.35
CA SER A 73 -25.89 -65.04 41.62
C SER A 73 -24.90 -63.93 41.23
N SER A 74 -25.24 -63.14 40.22
CA SER A 74 -24.44 -61.99 39.78
C SER A 74 -24.54 -60.84 40.78
N ASN A 75 -23.41 -60.24 41.14
CA ASN A 75 -23.34 -59.07 42.03
C ASN A 75 -23.54 -57.73 41.30
N SER A 76 -23.83 -57.75 40.00
CA SER A 76 -24.00 -56.56 39.16
C SER A 76 -25.45 -56.40 38.71
N PHE A 77 -25.96 -55.18 38.84
CA PHE A 77 -27.30 -54.77 38.45
C PHE A 77 -27.21 -53.60 37.47
N SER A 78 -27.73 -53.78 36.26
CA SER A 78 -27.76 -52.76 35.20
C SER A 78 -29.20 -52.41 34.82
N GLY A 79 -29.40 -51.29 34.11
CA GLY A 79 -30.74 -50.88 33.67
C GLY A 79 -31.59 -50.30 34.80
N LEU A 80 -30.94 -49.77 35.86
CA LEU A 80 -31.62 -49.25 37.03
C LEU A 80 -32.22 -47.87 36.72
N LEU A 81 -33.49 -47.70 37.05
CA LEU A 81 -34.20 -46.42 36.96
C LEU A 81 -33.83 -45.51 38.16
N PRO A 82 -34.09 -44.20 38.07
CA PRO A 82 -33.87 -43.29 39.18
C PRO A 82 -34.66 -43.71 40.43
N ASN A 83 -33.96 -44.11 41.48
CA ASN A 83 -34.54 -44.51 42.77
C ASN A 83 -33.45 -44.69 43.83
N THR A 84 -33.86 -44.90 45.07
CA THR A 84 -33.01 -45.36 46.16
C THR A 84 -33.11 -46.87 46.31
N TYR A 85 -31.98 -47.57 46.18
CA TYR A 85 -31.88 -49.03 46.27
C TYR A 85 -31.25 -49.45 47.59
N THR A 86 -31.85 -50.43 48.26
CA THR A 86 -31.25 -51.08 49.43
C THR A 86 -30.58 -52.36 48.96
N LEU A 87 -29.33 -52.59 49.36
CA LEU A 87 -28.59 -53.78 48.95
C LEU A 87 -28.91 -54.91 49.92
N TYR A 88 -29.10 -56.11 49.39
CA TYR A 88 -29.31 -57.32 50.16
C TYR A 88 -28.36 -58.42 49.69
N VAL A 89 -27.84 -59.17 50.64
CA VAL A 89 -27.14 -60.43 50.40
C VAL A 89 -27.77 -61.52 51.26
N ARG A 90 -27.94 -62.72 50.71
CA ARG A 90 -28.40 -63.90 51.46
C ARG A 90 -27.49 -65.09 51.20
N SER A 91 -27.40 -66.05 52.12
CA SER A 91 -26.63 -67.27 51.87
C SER A 91 -27.28 -68.05 50.74
N ALA A 92 -26.47 -68.54 49.80
CA ALA A 92 -26.95 -69.38 48.70
C ALA A 92 -27.40 -70.78 49.18
N THR A 93 -27.02 -71.17 50.40
CA THR A 93 -27.35 -72.47 51.00
C THR A 93 -28.41 -72.39 52.10
N ASP A 94 -28.56 -71.22 52.74
CA ASP A 94 -29.56 -70.97 53.78
C ASP A 94 -30.24 -69.61 53.54
N ASN A 95 -31.41 -69.65 52.89
CA ASN A 95 -32.16 -68.45 52.52
C ASN A 95 -32.73 -67.68 53.73
N THR A 96 -32.62 -68.21 54.96
CA THR A 96 -33.01 -67.49 56.20
C THR A 96 -31.91 -66.56 56.69
N CYS A 97 -30.66 -66.76 56.26
CA CYS A 97 -29.53 -65.90 56.59
C CYS A 97 -29.41 -64.78 55.55
N SER A 98 -29.89 -63.57 55.87
CA SER A 98 -29.84 -62.39 54.99
C SER A 98 -29.38 -61.14 55.73
N GLN A 99 -28.63 -60.28 55.05
CA GLN A 99 -28.15 -58.99 55.55
C GLN A 99 -28.48 -57.88 54.54
N SER A 100 -28.86 -56.70 55.05
CA SER A 100 -29.06 -55.49 54.25
C SER A 100 -27.98 -54.44 54.49
N SER A 101 -27.79 -53.53 53.52
CA SER A 101 -26.87 -52.40 53.65
C SER A 101 -27.35 -51.39 54.69
N LEU A 102 -26.40 -50.73 55.37
CA LEU A 102 -26.70 -49.70 56.38
C LEU A 102 -27.22 -48.38 55.79
N SER A 103 -26.98 -48.16 54.50
CA SER A 103 -27.45 -46.98 53.78
C SER A 103 -27.96 -47.39 52.40
N ALA A 104 -28.96 -46.67 51.91
CA ALA A 104 -29.45 -46.83 50.56
C ALA A 104 -28.50 -46.17 49.55
N ILE A 105 -28.47 -46.73 48.35
CA ILE A 105 -27.71 -46.21 47.22
C ILE A 105 -28.66 -45.53 46.26
N THR A 106 -28.41 -44.25 45.97
CA THR A 106 -29.25 -43.47 45.06
C THR A 106 -28.74 -43.57 43.63
N ILE A 107 -29.64 -43.96 42.72
CA ILE A 107 -29.51 -43.70 41.30
C ILE A 107 -30.29 -42.42 41.00
N ASN A 108 -29.58 -41.38 40.57
CA ASN A 108 -30.12 -40.05 40.30
C ASN A 108 -31.00 -40.07 39.05
N ALA A 109 -31.80 -39.01 38.87
CA ALA A 109 -32.47 -38.76 37.60
C ALA A 109 -31.45 -38.55 36.48
N ILE A 110 -31.83 -38.89 35.24
CA ILE A 110 -31.05 -38.58 34.04
C ILE A 110 -30.81 -37.06 34.01
N PRO A 111 -29.57 -36.58 33.80
CA PRO A 111 -29.30 -35.16 33.72
C PRO A 111 -30.13 -34.47 32.63
N ILE A 112 -30.55 -33.23 32.89
CA ILE A 112 -31.34 -32.46 31.93
C ILE A 112 -30.43 -31.99 30.79
N ALA A 113 -30.81 -32.32 29.56
CA ALA A 113 -30.11 -31.84 28.37
C ALA A 113 -30.19 -30.30 28.29
N PRO A 114 -29.10 -29.61 27.91
CA PRO A 114 -29.14 -28.18 27.66
C PRO A 114 -30.23 -27.79 26.66
N ALA A 115 -30.79 -26.58 26.83
CA ALA A 115 -31.67 -26.00 25.83
C ALA A 115 -30.91 -25.77 24.52
N VAL A 116 -31.61 -25.84 23.39
CA VAL A 116 -31.06 -25.51 22.07
C VAL A 116 -30.38 -24.13 22.14
N PRO A 117 -29.11 -23.99 21.72
CA PRO A 117 -28.41 -22.73 21.79
C PRO A 117 -29.02 -21.72 20.83
N VAL A 118 -29.30 -20.52 21.34
CA VAL A 118 -29.83 -19.40 20.56
C VAL A 118 -28.72 -18.38 20.36
N VAL A 119 -28.47 -17.99 19.12
CA VAL A 119 -27.49 -16.95 18.79
C VAL A 119 -28.12 -15.58 19.03
N SER A 120 -27.51 -14.79 19.90
CA SER A 120 -28.03 -13.48 20.30
C SER A 120 -27.50 -12.35 19.43
N ALA A 121 -26.28 -12.49 18.91
CA ALA A 121 -25.68 -11.50 18.01
C ALA A 121 -24.66 -12.14 17.07
N VAL A 122 -24.57 -11.58 15.86
CA VAL A 122 -23.55 -11.92 14.86
C VAL A 122 -22.95 -10.62 14.35
N VAL A 123 -21.62 -10.48 14.46
CA VAL A 123 -20.87 -9.36 13.89
C VAL A 123 -20.12 -9.90 12.67
N GLN A 124 -20.41 -9.34 11.50
CA GLN A 124 -19.75 -9.72 10.25
C GLN A 124 -18.38 -9.04 10.13
N PRO A 125 -17.43 -9.64 9.38
CA PRO A 125 -16.15 -9.00 9.07
C PRO A 125 -16.36 -7.65 8.39
N THR A 126 -15.50 -6.69 8.72
CA THR A 126 -15.43 -5.36 8.08
C THR A 126 -14.00 -5.09 7.63
N CYS A 127 -13.79 -4.11 6.76
CA CYS A 127 -12.43 -3.75 6.34
C CYS A 127 -11.54 -3.26 7.48
N SER A 128 -12.10 -2.80 8.61
CA SER A 128 -11.34 -2.46 9.82
C SER A 128 -11.13 -3.64 10.77
N THR A 129 -11.98 -4.67 10.70
CA THR A 129 -11.90 -5.87 11.54
C THR A 129 -12.18 -7.10 10.68
N PRO A 130 -11.13 -7.74 10.12
CA PRO A 130 -11.27 -8.76 9.06
C PRO A 130 -11.68 -10.14 9.60
N SER A 131 -12.49 -10.19 10.66
CA SER A 131 -12.96 -11.42 11.30
C SER A 131 -14.36 -11.26 11.87
N GLY A 132 -15.14 -12.33 11.84
CA GLY A 132 -16.49 -12.37 12.41
C GLY A 132 -16.50 -12.65 13.92
N THR A 133 -17.63 -12.37 14.57
CA THR A 133 -17.92 -12.76 15.94
C THR A 133 -19.31 -13.36 16.06
N ILE A 134 -19.43 -14.49 16.76
CA ILE A 134 -20.71 -15.10 17.12
C ILE A 134 -20.87 -15.03 18.64
N THR A 135 -22.00 -14.48 19.09
CA THR A 135 -22.37 -14.46 20.51
C THR A 135 -23.63 -15.28 20.72
N VAL A 136 -23.57 -16.23 21.65
CA VAL A 136 -24.66 -17.13 22.02
C VAL A 136 -25.33 -16.61 23.29
N ALA A 137 -26.65 -16.75 23.41
CA ALA A 137 -27.34 -16.45 24.65
C ALA A 137 -26.77 -17.31 25.81
N PRO A 138 -26.39 -16.70 26.95
CA PRO A 138 -25.77 -17.43 28.05
C PRO A 138 -26.75 -18.44 28.66
N GLN A 139 -26.22 -19.60 29.07
CA GLN A 139 -26.93 -20.70 29.72
C GLN A 139 -26.09 -21.14 30.93
N ALA A 140 -26.73 -21.40 32.06
CA ALA A 140 -26.05 -21.81 33.27
C ALA A 140 -25.56 -23.27 33.17
N GLY A 141 -24.35 -23.55 33.66
CA GLY A 141 -23.83 -24.92 33.78
C GLY A 141 -23.47 -25.61 32.46
N VAL A 142 -23.28 -24.86 31.37
CA VAL A 142 -22.88 -25.42 30.06
C VAL A 142 -21.54 -24.86 29.59
N SER A 143 -20.97 -25.52 28.59
CA SER A 143 -19.86 -25.02 27.76
C SER A 143 -20.27 -24.97 26.30
N TYR A 144 -19.65 -24.10 25.52
CA TYR A 144 -19.99 -23.79 24.13
C TYR A 144 -18.92 -24.29 23.17
N SER A 145 -19.30 -24.67 21.96
CA SER A 145 -18.37 -25.04 20.88
C SER A 145 -18.93 -24.64 19.51
N LEU A 146 -18.05 -24.46 18.52
CA LEU A 146 -18.42 -24.27 17.11
C LEU A 146 -18.15 -25.50 16.24
N ASN A 147 -17.51 -26.55 16.80
CA ASN A 147 -17.08 -27.74 16.07
C ASN A 147 -17.49 -29.06 16.76
N GLY A 148 -18.24 -28.98 17.85
CA GLY A 148 -18.74 -30.15 18.61
C GLY A 148 -17.66 -30.92 19.38
N THR A 149 -16.40 -30.48 19.38
CA THR A 149 -15.28 -31.20 20.01
C THR A 149 -14.50 -30.34 20.98
N SER A 150 -14.20 -29.09 20.60
CA SER A 150 -13.46 -28.13 21.41
C SER A 150 -14.43 -27.19 22.10
N TYR A 151 -14.60 -27.36 23.42
CA TYR A 151 -15.55 -26.59 24.22
C TYR A 151 -14.85 -25.53 25.07
N GLN A 152 -15.48 -24.36 25.21
CA GLN A 152 -15.05 -23.24 26.03
C GLN A 152 -16.18 -22.77 26.95
N THR A 153 -15.83 -22.11 28.06
CA THR A 153 -16.82 -21.54 28.99
C THR A 153 -17.43 -20.25 28.47
N SER A 154 -16.68 -19.47 27.68
CA SER A 154 -17.17 -18.24 27.06
C SER A 154 -18.22 -18.54 25.97
N ASN A 155 -19.32 -17.79 25.99
CA ASN A 155 -20.38 -17.82 24.98
C ASN A 155 -20.11 -16.90 23.77
N ILE A 156 -18.93 -16.27 23.71
CA ILE A 156 -18.50 -15.37 22.65
C ILE A 156 -17.34 -16.01 21.88
N PHE A 157 -17.48 -16.10 20.56
CA PHE A 157 -16.47 -16.60 19.64
C PHE A 157 -16.01 -15.47 18.73
N THR A 158 -14.78 -15.00 18.91
CA THR A 158 -14.15 -13.94 18.10
C THR A 158 -13.16 -14.52 17.11
N GLY A 159 -12.74 -13.73 16.10
CA GLY A 159 -11.67 -14.14 15.18
C GLY A 159 -12.11 -15.18 14.15
N LEU A 160 -13.41 -15.25 13.85
CA LEU A 160 -13.96 -16.27 12.97
C LEU A 160 -13.71 -15.94 11.51
N ALA A 161 -13.20 -16.94 10.77
CA ALA A 161 -13.08 -16.87 9.32
C ALA A 161 -14.46 -17.04 8.64
N PRO A 162 -14.61 -16.65 7.36
CA PRO A 162 -15.83 -16.86 6.61
C PRO A 162 -16.19 -18.35 6.51
N ASN A 163 -17.32 -18.72 7.11
CA ASN A 163 -17.86 -20.09 7.08
C ASN A 163 -19.28 -20.12 7.65
N ASN A 164 -19.93 -21.28 7.52
CA ASN A 164 -21.15 -21.64 8.22
C ASN A 164 -20.80 -22.41 9.49
N TYR A 165 -21.13 -21.85 10.65
CA TYR A 165 -20.85 -22.46 11.96
C TYR A 165 -22.12 -23.07 12.56
N ILE A 166 -21.99 -24.22 13.20
CA ILE A 166 -23.01 -24.79 14.07
C ILE A 166 -22.58 -24.53 15.51
N VAL A 167 -23.48 -24.01 16.35
CA VAL A 167 -23.20 -23.80 17.76
C VAL A 167 -23.63 -25.03 18.54
N TYR A 168 -22.75 -25.55 19.38
CA TYR A 168 -23.00 -26.65 20.30
C TYR A 168 -22.97 -26.15 21.73
N VAL A 169 -23.85 -26.68 22.56
CA VAL A 169 -23.80 -26.55 24.02
C VAL A 169 -23.71 -27.93 24.64
N ARG A 170 -22.93 -28.05 25.71
CA ARG A 170 -22.74 -29.31 26.46
C ARG A 170 -22.86 -29.04 27.95
N ASN A 171 -23.57 -29.89 28.66
CA ASN A 171 -23.68 -29.81 30.12
C ASN A 171 -22.31 -30.07 30.77
N ASN A 172 -21.94 -29.28 31.77
CA ASN A 172 -20.65 -29.42 32.46
C ASN A 172 -20.61 -30.59 33.45
N ALA A 173 -21.77 -31.01 33.98
CA ALA A 173 -21.90 -32.14 34.88
C ALA A 173 -22.00 -33.49 34.14
N ASP A 174 -22.51 -33.49 32.91
CA ASP A 174 -22.58 -34.67 32.05
C ASP A 174 -22.25 -34.30 30.60
N THR A 175 -21.07 -34.71 30.14
CA THR A 175 -20.58 -34.39 28.79
C THR A 175 -21.34 -35.11 27.67
N THR A 176 -22.14 -36.13 27.99
CA THR A 176 -23.00 -36.81 27.00
C THR A 176 -24.29 -36.03 26.73
N CYS A 177 -24.64 -35.07 27.59
CA CYS A 177 -25.76 -34.17 27.39
C CYS A 177 -25.33 -32.97 26.55
N SER A 178 -25.57 -33.04 25.25
CA SER A 178 -25.28 -31.95 24.31
C SER A 178 -26.48 -31.62 23.42
N ASN A 179 -26.55 -30.35 23.00
CA ASN A 179 -27.50 -29.87 22.01
C ASN A 179 -26.80 -28.96 20.99
N GLN A 180 -27.41 -28.73 19.84
CA GLN A 180 -26.85 -27.89 18.78
C GLN A 180 -27.88 -26.93 18.19
N SER A 181 -27.43 -25.85 17.56
CA SER A 181 -28.32 -24.90 16.88
C SER A 181 -29.05 -25.58 15.72
N LEU A 182 -30.31 -25.19 15.48
CA LEU A 182 -31.13 -25.77 14.41
C LEU A 182 -30.69 -25.34 13.02
N THR A 183 -30.06 -24.17 12.92
CA THR A 183 -29.54 -23.60 11.68
C THR A 183 -28.05 -23.28 11.84
N SER A 184 -27.35 -23.23 10.71
CA SER A 184 -26.01 -22.71 10.66
C SER A 184 -25.98 -21.19 10.67
N ILE A 185 -24.96 -20.64 11.31
CA ILE A 185 -24.71 -19.22 11.41
C ILE A 185 -23.60 -18.87 10.44
N THR A 186 -23.92 -18.03 9.47
CA THR A 186 -22.98 -17.62 8.43
C THR A 186 -22.15 -16.42 8.88
N ILE A 187 -20.84 -16.58 8.85
CA ILE A 187 -19.88 -15.48 8.76
C ILE A 187 -19.55 -15.30 7.29
N SER A 188 -19.97 -14.16 6.74
CA SER A 188 -19.74 -13.79 5.35
C SER A 188 -18.26 -13.52 5.08
N PRO A 189 -17.80 -13.65 3.81
CA PRO A 189 -16.49 -13.15 3.41
C PRO A 189 -16.37 -11.64 3.66
N LEU A 190 -15.12 -11.16 3.72
CA LEU A 190 -14.84 -9.73 3.83
C LEU A 190 -15.58 -8.97 2.71
N PRO A 191 -16.17 -7.79 2.98
CA PRO A 191 -16.81 -7.00 1.95
C PRO A 191 -15.84 -6.76 0.78
N LEU A 192 -16.34 -6.90 -0.45
CA LEU A 192 -15.57 -6.57 -1.65
C LEU A 192 -15.10 -5.12 -1.55
N LEU A 193 -13.85 -4.85 -1.88
CA LEU A 193 -13.32 -3.49 -1.93
C LEU A 193 -13.90 -2.71 -3.13
N PRO A 194 -13.91 -1.37 -3.08
CA PRO A 194 -14.20 -0.55 -4.27
C PRO A 194 -13.30 -0.93 -5.44
N ALA A 195 -13.78 -0.73 -6.67
CA ALA A 195 -12.95 -0.92 -7.85
C ALA A 195 -11.72 0.00 -7.83
N ILE A 196 -10.60 -0.47 -8.39
CA ILE A 196 -9.38 0.33 -8.49
C ILE A 196 -9.69 1.64 -9.24
N PRO A 197 -9.39 2.82 -8.65
CA PRO A 197 -9.69 4.09 -9.30
C PRO A 197 -8.80 4.28 -10.51
N THR A 198 -9.41 4.74 -11.60
CA THR A 198 -8.71 4.99 -12.87
C THR A 198 -8.71 6.49 -13.19
N LEU A 199 -7.64 6.96 -13.80
CA LEU A 199 -7.49 8.36 -14.19
C LEU A 199 -8.48 8.70 -15.31
N MET A 200 -9.22 9.80 -15.15
CA MET A 200 -10.00 10.39 -16.24
C MET A 200 -9.16 11.43 -16.98
N GLN A 201 -8.55 12.36 -16.24
CA GLN A 201 -7.75 13.44 -16.81
C GLN A 201 -6.74 13.96 -15.80
N VAL A 202 -5.60 14.44 -16.32
CA VAL A 202 -4.62 15.25 -15.58
C VAL A 202 -4.38 16.55 -16.33
N VAL A 203 -4.39 17.67 -15.62
CA VAL A 203 -4.03 18.99 -16.15
C VAL A 203 -2.80 19.48 -15.41
N GLN A 204 -1.74 19.73 -16.16
CA GLN A 204 -0.49 20.26 -15.61
C GLN A 204 -0.58 21.79 -15.44
N PRO A 205 0.11 22.37 -14.45
CA PRO A 205 0.16 23.81 -14.29
C PRO A 205 0.86 24.47 -15.48
N THR A 206 0.44 25.70 -15.76
CA THR A 206 0.98 26.57 -16.80
C THR A 206 1.36 27.91 -16.17
N CYS A 207 2.08 28.79 -16.89
CA CYS A 207 2.37 30.13 -16.36
C CYS A 207 1.11 30.98 -16.17
N LEU A 208 0.01 30.66 -16.88
CA LEU A 208 -1.28 31.33 -16.76
C LEU A 208 -2.19 30.68 -15.70
N MET A 209 -1.99 29.39 -15.42
CA MET A 209 -2.74 28.63 -14.41
C MET A 209 -1.73 27.86 -13.53
N PRO A 210 -1.28 28.46 -12.41
CA PRO A 210 -0.10 27.96 -11.68
C PRO A 210 -0.36 26.68 -10.88
N ALA A 211 -1.57 26.12 -10.93
CA ALA A 211 -1.94 24.91 -10.23
C ALA A 211 -2.50 23.85 -11.18
N GLY A 212 -2.16 22.59 -10.91
CA GLY A 212 -2.66 21.44 -11.66
C GLY A 212 -4.01 20.94 -11.15
N SER A 213 -4.58 19.98 -11.87
CA SER A 213 -5.77 19.25 -11.44
C SER A 213 -5.74 17.77 -11.83
N ILE A 214 -6.41 16.95 -11.03
CA ILE A 214 -6.61 15.51 -11.27
C ILE A 214 -8.11 15.24 -11.26
N ALA A 215 -8.60 14.55 -12.29
CA ALA A 215 -9.95 14.00 -12.34
C ALA A 215 -9.90 12.47 -12.43
N ILE A 216 -10.68 11.80 -11.58
CA ILE A 216 -10.80 10.33 -11.51
C ILE A 216 -12.11 9.91 -12.19
N ASN A 217 -12.14 8.74 -12.84
CA ASN A 217 -13.40 8.21 -13.37
C ASN A 217 -14.39 7.94 -12.24
N THR A 218 -15.66 8.32 -12.44
CA THR A 218 -16.71 8.17 -11.43
C THR A 218 -17.02 6.71 -11.15
N GLN A 219 -17.18 6.39 -9.87
CA GLN A 219 -17.71 5.14 -9.35
C GLN A 219 -18.90 5.42 -8.42
N VAL A 220 -19.76 4.41 -8.25
CA VAL A 220 -20.97 4.49 -7.41
C VAL A 220 -20.61 4.25 -5.94
N ASP A 221 -21.26 4.96 -5.03
CA ASP A 221 -21.14 4.82 -3.57
C ASP A 221 -19.72 4.95 -2.98
N VAL A 222 -18.83 5.67 -3.68
CA VAL A 222 -17.47 5.95 -3.20
C VAL A 222 -17.22 7.44 -2.93
N GLN A 223 -16.18 7.69 -2.14
CA GLN A 223 -15.51 8.97 -2.02
C GLN A 223 -14.09 8.84 -2.57
N TYR A 224 -13.54 9.93 -3.09
CA TYR A 224 -12.24 10.00 -3.75
C TYR A 224 -11.24 10.74 -2.89
N SER A 225 -9.96 10.40 -3.04
CA SER A 225 -8.85 11.16 -2.44
C SER A 225 -7.62 11.12 -3.33
N VAL A 226 -6.79 12.16 -3.19
CA VAL A 226 -5.41 12.23 -3.71
C VAL A 226 -4.38 12.35 -2.58
N GLY A 227 -4.79 12.17 -1.32
CA GLY A 227 -3.93 12.28 -0.13
C GLY A 227 -4.42 13.25 0.95
N ASN A 228 -5.21 14.27 0.58
CA ASN A 228 -5.68 15.33 1.49
C ASN A 228 -7.11 15.10 2.02
N GLY A 229 -7.43 13.85 2.37
CA GLY A 229 -8.78 13.47 2.80
C GLY A 229 -9.71 13.12 1.64
N TYR A 230 -10.93 12.71 1.98
CA TYR A 230 -11.89 12.15 1.02
C TYR A 230 -13.04 13.12 0.75
N GLN A 231 -13.46 13.19 -0.52
CA GLN A 231 -14.58 14.01 -1.00
C GLN A 231 -15.47 13.23 -1.98
N ASN A 232 -16.72 13.65 -2.14
CA ASN A 232 -17.65 13.01 -3.08
C ASN A 232 -17.36 13.37 -4.55
N SER A 233 -16.77 14.54 -4.80
CA SER A 233 -16.38 14.95 -6.14
C SER A 233 -15.11 14.20 -6.57
N PRO A 234 -15.03 13.66 -7.80
CA PRO A 234 -13.82 13.02 -8.31
C PRO A 234 -12.77 14.02 -8.85
N ILE A 235 -13.02 15.33 -8.74
CA ILE A 235 -12.17 16.39 -9.30
C ILE A 235 -11.41 17.10 -8.17
N PHE A 236 -10.10 17.15 -8.30
CA PHE A 236 -9.17 17.80 -7.39
C PHE A 236 -8.47 18.95 -8.10
N ASN A 237 -8.81 20.18 -7.70
CA ASN A 237 -8.24 21.41 -8.27
C ASN A 237 -7.17 21.97 -7.34
N ASN A 238 -6.41 22.95 -7.85
CA ASN A 238 -5.41 23.71 -7.09
C ASN A 238 -4.29 22.82 -6.50
N LEU A 239 -3.89 21.78 -7.24
CA LEU A 239 -2.82 20.89 -6.83
C LEU A 239 -1.47 21.54 -7.13
N THR A 240 -0.58 21.52 -6.14
CA THR A 240 0.81 21.95 -6.30
C THR A 240 1.62 20.87 -7.03
N PRO A 241 2.81 21.21 -7.57
CA PRO A 241 3.70 20.21 -8.12
C PRO A 241 4.06 19.15 -7.09
N GLY A 242 3.95 17.88 -7.48
CA GLY A 242 4.13 16.75 -6.58
C GLY A 242 3.58 15.44 -7.13
N LYS A 243 3.71 14.39 -6.32
CA LYS A 243 3.20 13.05 -6.59
C LYS A 243 1.96 12.79 -5.75
N TYR A 244 0.92 12.27 -6.38
CA TYR A 244 -0.38 12.03 -5.78
C TYR A 244 -0.82 10.59 -6.04
N ILE A 245 -1.18 9.86 -4.98
CA ILE A 245 -1.76 8.53 -5.13
C ILE A 245 -3.27 8.67 -5.10
N ILE A 246 -3.94 8.36 -6.20
CA ILE A 246 -5.40 8.36 -6.24
C ILE A 246 -5.94 7.19 -5.42
N SER A 247 -7.01 7.41 -4.68
CA SER A 247 -7.65 6.37 -3.88
C SER A 247 -9.16 6.60 -3.79
N VAL A 248 -9.89 5.52 -3.55
CA VAL A 248 -11.33 5.55 -3.29
C VAL A 248 -11.66 4.74 -2.05
N ARG A 249 -12.73 5.12 -1.36
CA ARG A 249 -13.33 4.34 -0.27
C ARG A 249 -14.84 4.33 -0.40
N PHE A 250 -15.54 3.33 0.15
CA PHE A 250 -17.00 3.39 0.21
C PHE A 250 -17.47 4.52 1.13
N ALA A 251 -18.54 5.21 0.73
CA ALA A 251 -19.15 6.27 1.53
C ALA A 251 -19.70 5.74 2.88
N ASN A 252 -20.29 4.54 2.86
CA ASN A 252 -20.90 3.91 4.04
C ASN A 252 -19.95 2.97 4.81
N SER A 253 -18.73 2.75 4.32
CA SER A 253 -17.71 1.89 4.97
C SER A 253 -16.32 2.47 4.75
N ILE A 254 -16.00 3.50 5.53
CA ILE A 254 -14.81 4.34 5.32
C ILE A 254 -13.47 3.62 5.51
N ALA A 255 -13.47 2.42 6.13
CA ALA A 255 -12.29 1.59 6.29
C ALA A 255 -11.94 0.79 5.03
N CYS A 256 -12.87 0.63 4.09
CA CYS A 256 -12.64 -0.08 2.83
C CYS A 256 -12.03 0.86 1.80
N VAL A 257 -10.70 0.89 1.73
CA VAL A 257 -9.93 1.76 0.84
C VAL A 257 -9.27 0.95 -0.27
N THR A 258 -9.36 1.45 -1.51
CA THR A 258 -8.61 0.94 -2.67
C THR A 258 -7.69 2.03 -3.20
N LEU A 259 -6.40 1.71 -3.33
CA LEU A 259 -5.40 2.58 -3.94
C LEU A 259 -5.34 2.34 -5.46
N GLY A 260 -5.15 3.41 -6.22
CA GLY A 260 -4.87 3.36 -7.65
C GLY A 260 -3.45 3.83 -7.98
N SER A 261 -3.28 4.33 -9.20
CA SER A 261 -1.98 4.76 -9.72
C SER A 261 -1.45 6.04 -9.06
N GLU A 262 -0.12 6.19 -9.04
CA GLU A 262 0.53 7.46 -8.73
C GLU A 262 0.44 8.39 -9.96
N ILE A 263 -0.01 9.62 -9.74
CA ILE A 263 -0.13 10.69 -10.73
C ILE A 263 0.83 11.80 -10.35
N THR A 264 1.60 12.29 -11.32
CA THR A 264 2.54 13.40 -11.11
C THR A 264 1.97 14.70 -11.67
N ILE A 265 1.90 15.72 -10.82
CA ILE A 265 1.75 17.11 -11.24
C ILE A 265 3.16 17.70 -11.33
N ASN A 266 3.59 18.01 -12.55
CA ASN A 266 4.89 18.59 -12.82
C ASN A 266 4.92 20.05 -12.38
N GLY A 267 6.11 20.54 -12.04
CA GLY A 267 6.33 21.97 -11.88
C GLY A 267 6.10 22.70 -13.21
N ILE A 268 5.78 23.99 -13.13
CA ILE A 268 5.90 24.87 -14.29
C ILE A 268 7.35 24.74 -14.79
N PRO A 269 7.58 24.49 -16.09
CA PRO A 269 8.92 24.36 -16.64
C PRO A 269 9.81 25.54 -16.25
N SER A 270 11.09 25.27 -16.04
CA SER A 270 12.09 26.28 -15.71
C SER A 270 12.05 27.45 -16.70
N GLN A 271 12.33 28.65 -16.19
CA GLN A 271 12.33 29.90 -16.96
C GLN A 271 13.10 29.73 -18.29
N ILE A 272 12.50 30.17 -19.39
CA ILE A 272 13.11 30.17 -20.72
C ILE A 272 14.38 31.06 -20.66
N GLN A 273 15.52 30.54 -21.10
CA GLN A 273 16.80 31.27 -21.11
C GLN A 273 17.45 31.17 -22.49
N PHE A 274 17.79 32.29 -23.09
CA PHE A 274 18.48 32.35 -24.37
C PHE A 274 19.46 33.51 -24.41
N GLU A 275 20.43 33.39 -25.31
CA GLU A 275 21.26 34.52 -25.73
C GLU A 275 20.92 34.91 -27.16
N THR A 276 21.07 36.19 -27.47
CA THR A 276 20.92 36.71 -28.84
C THR A 276 22.29 37.13 -29.36
N ILE A 277 22.71 36.53 -30.46
CA ILE A 277 24.00 36.81 -31.11
C ILE A 277 23.73 37.50 -32.45
N GLY A 278 24.45 38.59 -32.70
CA GLY A 278 24.49 39.24 -34.01
C GLY A 278 25.68 38.77 -34.83
N ASP A 279 25.47 38.41 -36.09
CA ASP A 279 26.55 38.07 -37.03
C ASP A 279 26.19 38.55 -38.45
N CYS A 280 27.21 38.65 -39.30
CA CYS A 280 27.11 38.96 -40.71
C CYS A 280 27.31 37.69 -41.53
N GLU A 281 26.26 37.22 -42.18
CA GLU A 281 26.29 36.09 -43.12
C GLU A 281 25.93 36.60 -44.53
N ASN A 282 26.76 36.29 -45.54
CA ASN A 282 26.51 36.68 -46.93
C ASN A 282 26.20 38.17 -47.19
N ARG A 283 26.78 39.08 -46.39
CA ARG A 283 26.57 40.55 -46.39
C ARG A 283 25.26 41.02 -45.75
N GLU A 284 24.52 40.13 -45.11
CA GLU A 284 23.32 40.45 -44.34
C GLU A 284 23.61 40.29 -42.85
N TYR A 285 23.13 41.24 -42.05
CA TYR A 285 23.28 41.22 -40.60
C TYR A 285 22.06 40.53 -39.98
N THR A 286 22.29 39.41 -39.31
CA THR A 286 21.23 38.62 -38.67
C THR A 286 21.42 38.59 -37.15
N LEU A 287 20.30 38.58 -36.43
CA LEU A 287 20.25 38.26 -35.01
C LEU A 287 19.72 36.83 -34.86
N THR A 288 20.44 35.99 -34.12
CA THR A 288 20.04 34.60 -33.86
C THR A 288 19.88 34.38 -32.36
N ALA A 289 18.74 33.82 -31.96
CA ALA A 289 18.46 33.42 -30.59
C ALA A 289 18.84 31.95 -30.35
N ASN A 290 19.72 31.72 -29.38
CA ASN A 290 20.22 30.40 -29.03
C ASN A 290 19.77 30.00 -27.61
N PRO A 291 19.14 28.82 -27.44
CA PRO A 291 18.77 28.33 -26.11
C PRO A 291 20.01 28.09 -25.24
N LEU A 292 20.03 28.67 -24.04
CA LEU A 292 21.08 28.39 -23.06
C LEU A 292 20.81 27.05 -22.38
N ALA A 293 21.82 26.17 -22.37
CA ALA A 293 21.75 24.84 -21.74
C ALA A 293 20.52 23.99 -22.14
N GLY A 294 19.99 24.19 -23.36
CA GLY A 294 18.79 23.48 -23.83
C GLY A 294 17.51 23.84 -23.05
N SER A 295 17.42 25.06 -22.51
CA SER A 295 16.29 25.51 -21.67
C SER A 295 14.91 25.42 -22.35
N TYR A 296 14.87 25.36 -23.69
CA TYR A 296 13.67 25.06 -24.46
C TYR A 296 14.00 24.36 -25.78
N ASN A 297 13.01 23.66 -26.34
CA ASN A 297 13.06 23.11 -27.70
C ASN A 297 12.60 24.19 -28.70
N PRO A 298 13.43 24.59 -29.69
CA PRO A 298 13.07 25.59 -30.69
C PRO A 298 11.78 25.30 -31.48
N ASN A 299 11.36 24.04 -31.57
CA ASN A 299 10.13 23.62 -32.25
C ASN A 299 8.87 23.70 -31.38
N GLU A 300 9.01 23.95 -30.08
CA GLU A 300 7.91 23.99 -29.09
C GLU A 300 7.67 25.40 -28.54
N VAL A 301 8.29 26.40 -29.17
CA VAL A 301 8.17 27.82 -28.80
C VAL A 301 7.78 28.67 -29.99
N SER A 302 7.27 29.86 -29.72
CA SER A 302 7.15 30.95 -30.69
C SER A 302 8.11 32.10 -30.34
N TYR A 303 8.53 32.83 -31.37
CA TYR A 303 9.43 33.96 -31.32
C TYR A 303 8.70 35.22 -31.77
N GLN A 304 8.88 36.31 -31.04
CA GLN A 304 8.35 37.61 -31.38
C GLN A 304 9.43 38.67 -31.23
N TRP A 305 9.92 39.17 -32.36
CA TRP A 305 10.88 40.27 -32.40
C TRP A 305 10.17 41.62 -32.46
N LYS A 306 10.70 42.61 -31.74
CA LYS A 306 10.25 44.00 -31.78
C LYS A 306 11.40 44.98 -31.91
N ASP A 307 11.15 46.09 -32.59
CA ASP A 307 12.03 47.26 -32.62
C ASP A 307 11.98 48.05 -31.31
N LYS A 308 12.76 49.14 -31.22
CA LYS A 308 12.83 49.99 -30.02
C LYS A 308 11.52 50.73 -29.72
N GLU A 309 10.67 50.91 -30.73
CA GLU A 309 9.33 51.49 -30.61
C GLU A 309 8.27 50.45 -30.18
N GLY A 310 8.61 49.16 -30.18
CA GLY A 310 7.74 48.06 -29.80
C GLY A 310 6.92 47.46 -30.96
N ASN A 311 7.19 47.86 -32.20
CA ASN A 311 6.53 47.29 -33.38
C ASN A 311 7.09 45.90 -33.69
N LEU A 312 6.23 45.02 -34.19
CA LEU A 312 6.63 43.69 -34.63
C LEU A 312 7.52 43.77 -35.88
N VAL A 313 8.66 43.07 -35.83
CA VAL A 313 9.58 42.96 -36.96
C VAL A 313 9.89 41.49 -37.27
N GLY A 314 10.20 41.19 -38.53
CA GLY A 314 10.53 39.84 -38.97
C GLY A 314 9.36 38.86 -38.88
N THR A 315 9.68 37.59 -38.64
CA THR A 315 8.73 36.47 -38.60
C THR A 315 8.86 35.68 -37.30
N ASN A 316 7.99 34.69 -37.10
CA ASN A 316 8.08 33.73 -36.01
C ASN A 316 9.28 32.77 -36.23
N SER A 317 10.48 33.28 -36.05
CA SER A 317 11.75 32.60 -36.29
C SER A 317 12.76 32.94 -35.20
N ASN A 318 13.63 31.98 -34.88
CA ASN A 318 14.78 32.23 -34.00
C ASN A 318 15.83 33.14 -34.64
N VAL A 319 15.72 33.42 -35.95
CA VAL A 319 16.60 34.32 -36.70
C VAL A 319 15.81 35.52 -37.20
N LEU A 320 16.35 36.72 -36.98
CA LEU A 320 15.87 37.99 -37.53
C LEU A 320 16.92 38.59 -38.47
N ASN A 321 16.61 38.73 -39.75
CA ASN A 321 17.45 39.44 -40.70
C ASN A 321 17.22 40.95 -40.60
N LEU A 322 18.15 41.67 -39.96
CA LEU A 322 18.01 43.11 -39.80
C LEU A 322 18.25 43.87 -41.10
N THR A 323 19.11 43.38 -42.00
CA THR A 323 19.30 44.02 -43.30
C THR A 323 17.98 44.09 -44.08
N ASP A 324 17.19 43.02 -44.05
CA ASP A 324 15.86 42.96 -44.67
C ASP A 324 14.86 43.89 -43.98
N VAL A 325 14.75 43.82 -42.66
CA VAL A 325 13.83 44.67 -41.87
C VAL A 325 14.04 46.15 -42.19
N ILE A 326 15.30 46.56 -42.26
CA ILE A 326 15.70 47.95 -42.51
C ILE A 326 15.44 48.35 -43.96
N SER A 327 15.73 47.46 -44.92
CA SER A 327 15.41 47.72 -46.34
C SER A 327 13.90 47.81 -46.62
N SER A 328 13.09 47.08 -45.84
CA SER A 328 11.64 47.03 -45.97
C SER A 328 10.90 48.20 -45.30
N THR A 329 11.61 49.13 -44.66
CA THR A 329 11.06 50.34 -44.02
C THR A 329 11.61 51.62 -44.67
N PRO A 330 11.19 51.95 -45.91
CA PRO A 330 11.76 53.09 -46.64
C PRO A 330 11.43 54.42 -45.95
N GLY A 331 12.46 55.25 -45.74
CA GLY A 331 12.30 56.65 -45.31
C GLY A 331 12.56 56.94 -43.83
N VAL A 332 12.90 55.94 -43.01
CA VAL A 332 13.31 56.16 -41.61
C VAL A 332 14.82 55.94 -41.48
N PRO A 333 15.62 56.99 -41.22
CA PRO A 333 17.03 56.82 -40.91
C PRO A 333 17.17 56.08 -39.58
N ILE A 334 17.77 54.89 -39.61
CA ILE A 334 18.06 54.16 -38.38
C ILE A 334 19.32 54.71 -37.77
N VAL A 335 19.18 55.19 -36.53
CA VAL A 335 20.29 55.68 -35.72
C VAL A 335 20.79 54.53 -34.86
N PHE A 336 22.06 54.20 -35.04
CA PHE A 336 22.77 53.27 -34.17
C PHE A 336 23.46 54.02 -33.01
N PRO A 337 23.57 53.41 -31.81
CA PRO A 337 23.07 52.09 -31.45
C PRO A 337 21.54 52.07 -31.30
N THR A 338 20.92 50.95 -31.69
CA THR A 338 19.48 50.71 -31.54
C THR A 338 19.23 49.43 -30.73
N VAL A 339 18.04 49.29 -30.13
CA VAL A 339 17.68 48.13 -29.30
C VAL A 339 16.57 47.35 -29.98
N TYR A 340 16.70 46.03 -30.01
CA TYR A 340 15.63 45.12 -30.38
C TYR A 340 15.30 44.24 -29.18
N SER A 341 14.04 43.84 -29.04
CA SER A 341 13.61 42.88 -28.03
C SER A 341 13.11 41.60 -28.67
N LEU A 342 13.44 40.45 -28.10
CA LEU A 342 12.88 39.15 -28.46
C LEU A 342 12.08 38.62 -27.27
N THR A 343 10.83 38.26 -27.52
CA THR A 343 10.02 37.42 -26.62
C THR A 343 9.97 36.00 -27.15
N VAL A 344 10.31 35.01 -26.31
CA VAL A 344 10.15 33.59 -26.60
C VAL A 344 9.04 33.03 -25.71
N THR A 345 8.04 32.38 -26.31
CA THR A 345 6.84 31.86 -25.63
C THR A 345 6.74 30.35 -25.81
N SER A 346 6.60 29.60 -24.72
CA SER A 346 6.31 28.17 -24.75
C SER A 346 4.89 27.89 -25.23
N MET A 347 4.74 27.07 -26.28
CA MET A 347 3.41 26.72 -26.80
C MET A 347 2.63 25.77 -25.89
N SER A 348 3.31 24.98 -25.06
CA SER A 348 2.67 24.01 -24.15
C SER A 348 2.25 24.63 -22.82
N THR A 349 2.98 25.65 -22.35
CA THR A 349 2.76 26.23 -21.01
C THR A 349 2.42 27.71 -21.02
N GLY A 350 2.50 28.39 -22.16
CA GLY A 350 2.28 29.83 -22.28
C GLY A 350 3.29 30.68 -21.51
N CYS A 351 4.37 30.09 -20.99
CA CYS A 351 5.43 30.82 -20.31
C CYS A 351 6.23 31.63 -21.31
N GLU A 352 6.48 32.92 -20.99
CA GLU A 352 7.21 33.83 -21.88
C GLU A 352 8.46 34.39 -21.19
N THR A 353 9.49 34.68 -21.98
CA THR A 353 10.64 35.46 -21.51
C THR A 353 11.07 36.44 -22.59
N THR A 354 11.30 37.68 -22.18
CA THR A 354 11.75 38.76 -23.06
C THR A 354 13.18 39.14 -22.74
N SER A 355 14.01 39.28 -23.76
CA SER A 355 15.39 39.77 -23.66
C SER A 355 15.65 40.86 -24.71
N ASN A 356 16.51 41.81 -24.36
CA ASN A 356 16.87 42.92 -25.23
C ASN A 356 18.29 42.73 -25.77
N VAL A 357 18.51 43.11 -27.03
CA VAL A 357 19.81 43.14 -27.68
C VAL A 357 20.09 44.53 -28.24
N THR A 358 21.28 45.07 -27.95
CA THR A 358 21.73 46.35 -28.51
C THR A 358 22.55 46.10 -29.76
N VAL A 359 22.10 46.66 -30.88
CA VAL A 359 22.78 46.59 -32.18
C VAL A 359 23.50 47.91 -32.41
N LYS A 360 24.83 47.85 -32.57
CA LYS A 360 25.67 49.04 -32.80
C LYS A 360 25.89 49.35 -34.28
N SER A 361 25.70 48.37 -35.15
CA SER A 361 25.78 48.52 -36.61
C SER A 361 25.26 47.26 -37.28
N ILE A 362 24.88 47.37 -38.55
CA ILE A 362 24.51 46.27 -39.45
C ILE A 362 25.45 46.18 -40.67
N TYR A 363 26.55 46.96 -40.68
CA TYR A 363 27.42 47.05 -41.85
C TYR A 363 28.27 45.78 -42.00
N CYS A 364 28.02 45.01 -43.07
CA CYS A 364 28.67 43.72 -43.30
C CYS A 364 29.70 43.72 -44.43
N ASN A 365 29.94 44.85 -45.11
CA ASN A 365 30.89 44.94 -46.23
C ASN A 365 32.28 45.34 -45.74
N ILE A 366 33.27 44.45 -45.86
CA ILE A 366 34.67 44.80 -45.62
C ILE A 366 35.28 45.26 -46.96
N GLN A 367 35.90 46.44 -47.00
CA GLN A 367 36.57 46.96 -48.20
C GLN A 367 37.62 45.96 -48.70
N LYS A 368 37.70 45.80 -50.03
CA LYS A 368 38.67 44.92 -50.69
C LYS A 368 39.90 45.64 -51.22
N GLY A 369 39.90 46.97 -51.17
CA GLY A 369 41.07 47.75 -51.51
C GLY A 369 40.96 49.19 -51.05
N ILE A 370 42.12 49.83 -50.97
CA ILE A 370 42.30 51.25 -50.65
C ILE A 370 43.25 51.89 -51.66
N SER A 371 43.04 53.17 -51.92
CA SER A 371 43.85 54.03 -52.79
C SER A 371 44.20 55.31 -52.04
N PRO A 372 45.26 55.31 -51.20
CA PRO A 372 45.66 56.46 -50.39
C PRO A 372 46.29 57.56 -51.25
N ASP A 373 45.48 58.27 -52.02
CA ASP A 373 45.90 59.35 -52.92
C ASP A 373 45.45 60.75 -52.43
N GLY A 374 44.69 60.79 -51.34
CA GLY A 374 44.22 62.02 -50.71
C GLY A 374 43.00 62.63 -51.40
N ASN A 375 42.32 61.89 -52.27
CA ASN A 375 41.10 62.35 -52.95
C ASN A 375 39.83 62.24 -52.09
N GLY A 376 39.93 61.68 -50.88
CA GLY A 376 38.84 61.47 -49.93
C GLY A 376 38.06 60.17 -50.12
N SER A 377 38.35 59.38 -51.16
CA SER A 377 37.65 58.14 -51.51
C SER A 377 38.57 56.93 -51.39
N ASN A 378 38.20 55.98 -50.53
CA ASN A 378 39.00 54.78 -50.23
C ASN A 378 40.45 55.09 -49.81
N ASP A 379 40.71 56.26 -49.23
CA ASP A 379 42.03 56.61 -48.69
C ASP A 379 42.41 55.72 -47.49
N PHE A 380 41.40 55.30 -46.74
CA PHE A 380 41.55 54.54 -45.51
C PHE A 380 40.76 53.24 -45.57
N PHE A 381 41.22 52.24 -44.82
CA PHE A 381 40.47 51.01 -44.58
C PHE A 381 39.43 51.28 -43.49
N ASP A 382 38.27 51.77 -43.89
CA ASP A 382 37.20 52.19 -43.02
C ASP A 382 36.37 50.98 -42.54
N LEU A 383 36.51 50.71 -41.25
CA LEU A 383 35.75 49.75 -40.46
C LEU A 383 35.04 50.46 -39.29
N SER A 384 34.85 51.79 -39.38
CA SER A 384 34.26 52.61 -38.31
C SER A 384 32.88 52.13 -37.88
N LEU A 385 32.13 51.54 -38.82
CA LEU A 385 30.81 50.95 -38.59
C LEU A 385 30.88 49.49 -38.14
N MET A 386 32.02 48.95 -37.71
CA MET A 386 32.16 47.50 -37.45
C MET A 386 32.54 47.09 -36.00
N ASP A 387 32.41 47.96 -34.98
CA ASP A 387 32.73 47.64 -33.56
C ASP A 387 34.01 46.80 -33.36
N VAL A 388 35.07 47.20 -34.09
CA VAL A 388 36.34 46.48 -34.16
C VAL A 388 37.14 46.70 -32.87
N LYS A 389 37.45 45.60 -32.19
CA LYS A 389 38.35 45.59 -31.02
C LYS A 389 39.79 45.78 -31.43
N LYS A 390 40.21 45.14 -32.53
CA LYS A 390 41.60 45.15 -33.01
C LYS A 390 41.69 44.82 -34.49
N LEU A 391 42.56 45.53 -35.20
CA LEU A 391 42.98 45.22 -36.56
C LEU A 391 44.46 44.82 -36.58
N GLU A 392 44.78 43.74 -37.29
CA GLU A 392 46.15 43.38 -37.64
C GLU A 392 46.27 43.17 -39.14
N ILE A 393 47.36 43.65 -39.74
CA ILE A 393 47.64 43.52 -41.17
C ILE A 393 49.00 42.88 -41.37
N PHE A 394 49.04 41.93 -42.30
CA PHE A 394 50.18 41.09 -42.62
C PHE A 394 50.53 41.24 -44.10
N ASN A 395 51.82 41.22 -44.42
CA ASN A 395 52.27 41.11 -45.80
C ASN A 395 52.15 39.66 -46.32
N ARG A 396 52.46 39.45 -47.60
CA ARG A 396 52.41 38.12 -48.25
C ARG A 396 53.31 37.03 -47.64
N TYR A 397 54.25 37.40 -46.76
CA TYR A 397 55.13 36.46 -46.07
C TYR A 397 54.62 36.12 -44.67
N GLY A 398 53.43 36.59 -44.28
CA GLY A 398 52.86 36.39 -42.94
C GLY A 398 53.49 37.29 -41.87
N ILE A 399 54.27 38.31 -42.26
CA ILE A 399 54.88 39.25 -41.31
C ILE A 399 53.87 40.37 -41.02
N LYS A 400 53.60 40.60 -39.74
CA LYS A 400 52.73 41.71 -39.29
C LYS A 400 53.39 43.05 -39.60
N VAL A 401 52.72 43.84 -40.43
CA VAL A 401 53.18 45.17 -40.86
C VAL A 401 52.46 46.30 -40.14
N TYR A 402 51.21 46.07 -39.70
CA TYR A 402 50.41 47.05 -38.97
C TYR A 402 49.54 46.37 -37.90
N SER A 403 49.30 47.05 -36.77
CA SER A 403 48.42 46.60 -35.70
C SER A 403 47.86 47.78 -34.92
N GLN A 404 46.55 47.78 -34.68
CA GLN A 404 45.88 48.84 -33.96
C GLN A 404 44.73 48.28 -33.11
N MET A 405 44.66 48.72 -31.84
CA MET A 405 43.52 48.48 -30.95
C MET A 405 42.45 49.55 -31.14
N ASN A 406 41.19 49.21 -30.87
CA ASN A 406 40.03 50.09 -31.04
C ASN A 406 40.02 50.76 -32.43
N TYR A 407 40.18 49.93 -33.47
CA TYR A 407 40.34 50.39 -34.83
C TYR A 407 39.01 50.91 -35.39
N THR A 408 39.07 51.99 -36.17
CA THR A 408 37.95 52.53 -36.94
C THR A 408 38.37 52.63 -38.39
N ASP A 409 39.31 53.51 -38.71
CA ASP A 409 39.64 53.94 -40.08
C ASP A 409 41.08 54.46 -40.17
N GLN A 410 41.97 54.08 -39.26
CA GLN A 410 43.31 54.68 -39.15
C GLN A 410 44.30 54.22 -40.23
N TRP A 411 44.06 53.07 -40.90
CA TRP A 411 45.02 52.48 -41.81
C TRP A 411 44.84 53.01 -43.23
N ASN A 412 45.86 53.68 -43.75
CA ASN A 412 45.96 54.19 -45.11
C ASN A 412 47.17 53.59 -45.85
N GLY A 413 47.53 52.35 -45.54
CA GLY A 413 48.66 51.69 -46.20
C GLY A 413 50.03 52.05 -45.61
N GLN A 414 50.08 52.34 -44.32
CA GLN A 414 51.32 52.56 -43.55
C GLN A 414 51.68 51.34 -42.69
N SER A 415 52.96 51.20 -42.35
CA SER A 415 53.43 50.23 -41.35
C SER A 415 53.28 50.78 -39.93
N ASN A 416 53.51 49.95 -38.91
CA ASN A 416 53.58 50.39 -37.50
C ASN A 416 54.65 51.46 -37.22
N LYS A 417 55.63 51.61 -38.12
CA LYS A 417 56.66 52.66 -38.02
C LYS A 417 56.26 53.95 -38.74
N GLY A 418 55.08 53.99 -39.35
CA GLY A 418 54.61 55.10 -40.20
C GLY A 418 55.19 55.11 -41.60
N GLU A 419 55.94 54.07 -42.00
CA GLU A 419 56.50 53.95 -43.34
C GLU A 419 55.44 53.50 -44.35
N ASP A 420 55.45 54.12 -45.54
CA ASP A 420 54.55 53.77 -46.63
C ASP A 420 54.79 52.34 -47.14
N LEU A 421 53.73 51.54 -47.13
CA LEU A 421 53.75 50.19 -47.66
C LEU A 421 53.59 50.20 -49.19
N PRO A 422 54.32 49.33 -49.92
CA PRO A 422 54.23 49.27 -51.38
C PRO A 422 52.86 48.74 -51.85
N SER A 423 52.50 49.07 -53.10
CA SER A 423 51.30 48.53 -53.74
C SER A 423 51.35 47.00 -53.79
N ALA A 424 50.45 46.34 -53.07
CA ALA A 424 50.38 44.89 -52.95
C ALA A 424 49.08 44.44 -52.28
N THR A 425 48.83 43.13 -52.33
CA THR A 425 47.83 42.49 -51.48
C THR A 425 48.38 42.29 -50.08
N TYR A 426 47.62 42.74 -49.09
CA TYR A 426 47.84 42.52 -47.68
C TYR A 426 46.72 41.63 -47.12
N TYR A 427 46.99 40.98 -46.00
CA TYR A 427 46.05 40.11 -45.32
C TYR A 427 45.68 40.71 -43.97
N TYR A 428 44.41 40.70 -43.60
CA TYR A 428 43.95 41.24 -42.32
C TYR A 428 43.44 40.14 -41.40
N VAL A 429 43.54 40.41 -40.10
CA VAL A 429 42.78 39.76 -39.03
C VAL A 429 42.05 40.87 -38.27
N ILE A 430 40.73 40.81 -38.26
CA ILE A 430 39.85 41.74 -37.54
C ILE A 430 39.27 40.99 -36.35
N GLU A 431 39.59 41.43 -35.15
CA GLU A 431 38.92 41.00 -33.93
C GLU A 431 37.83 42.00 -33.58
N PHE A 432 36.61 41.54 -33.38
CA PHE A 432 35.47 42.36 -32.97
C PHE A 432 35.28 42.34 -31.45
N ASN A 433 34.59 43.34 -30.90
CA ASN A 433 34.17 43.29 -29.49
C ASN A 433 33.12 42.19 -29.23
N THR A 434 32.36 41.84 -30.27
CA THR A 434 31.35 40.77 -30.27
C THR A 434 31.45 39.96 -31.56
N GLY A 435 31.37 38.62 -31.48
CA GLY A 435 31.43 37.73 -32.65
C GLY A 435 32.81 37.11 -32.89
N GLN A 436 32.92 36.33 -33.97
CA GLN A 436 34.16 35.63 -34.34
C GLN A 436 35.13 36.54 -35.12
N PRO A 437 36.45 36.38 -34.97
CA PRO A 437 37.41 37.16 -35.74
C PRO A 437 37.28 36.85 -37.23
N LYS A 438 37.39 37.88 -38.07
CA LYS A 438 37.34 37.75 -39.52
C LYS A 438 38.72 37.93 -40.14
N THR A 439 39.04 37.06 -41.08
CA THR A 439 40.29 37.12 -41.84
C THR A 439 39.99 37.31 -43.33
N GLY A 440 40.86 38.01 -44.02
CA GLY A 440 40.71 38.23 -45.45
C GLY A 440 41.90 38.96 -46.03
N TRP A 441 41.67 39.58 -47.19
CA TRP A 441 42.68 40.35 -47.89
C TRP A 441 42.17 41.73 -48.26
N ILE A 442 43.11 42.66 -48.39
CA ILE A 442 42.88 44.02 -48.86
C ILE A 442 44.00 44.41 -49.82
N TYR A 443 43.64 45.02 -50.94
CA TYR A 443 44.60 45.48 -51.94
C TYR A 443 44.94 46.95 -51.73
N LEU A 444 46.23 47.24 -51.51
CA LEU A 444 46.74 48.61 -51.40
C LEU A 444 47.22 49.07 -52.78
N ILE A 445 46.65 50.16 -53.28
CA ILE A 445 47.07 50.80 -54.53
C ILE A 445 47.75 52.13 -54.19
N ARG A 446 49.01 52.26 -54.57
CA ARG A 446 49.69 53.56 -54.70
C ARG A 446 49.99 53.82 -56.16
N GLU A 447 49.61 54.99 -56.65
CA GLU A 447 50.10 55.47 -57.93
C GLU A 447 51.62 55.65 -57.81
N LYS A 448 52.36 55.15 -58.81
CA LYS A 448 53.79 55.42 -58.91
C LYS A 448 53.95 56.90 -59.26
N GLN A 449 54.49 57.70 -58.34
CA GLN A 449 55.11 58.97 -58.70
C GLN A 449 56.35 58.74 -59.57
#